data_AF-A0A518IV71-F1
#
_entry.id   AF-A0A518IV71-F1
#
_cell.length_a   1.000
_cell.length_b   1.000
_cell.length_c   1.000
_cell.angle_alpha   90.00
_cell.angle_beta   90.00
_cell.angle_gamma   90.00
#
_symmetry.space_group_name_H-M   'P 1'
#
loop_
_entity.id
_entity.type
_entity.pdbx_description
1 polymer ?
#
loop_
_entity_poly.entity_id
_entity_poly.type
_entity_poly.pdbx_seq_one_letter_code
_entity_poly.pdbx_strand_id
1 'polypeptide(L)'
;MLNKLANVFVVIVMLVAVGCGEGGAVIEGKVALEDGTPIPRGVVYLNGTAGSFRGKIQPDGTYRIENIADGSYQVAVTGALDGEPVAEEMQYDKAGNPIQSKASQPKSLIDSKYSSPPDSGLSITVPGDDFDLSLAKAK
;
A
#
# COMPACT_ATOMS: atom_id res chain seq x y z
N MET A 1 -34.64 10.00 57.95
CA MET A 1 -34.18 11.28 57.38
C MET A 1 -32.68 11.15 57.14
N LEU A 2 -32.30 10.90 55.88
CA LEU A 2 -31.51 11.83 55.04
C LEU A 2 -30.04 11.87 55.51
N ASN A 3 -29.08 11.26 54.80
CA ASN A 3 -28.45 11.88 53.64
C ASN A 3 -28.06 10.89 52.52
N LYS A 4 -28.40 11.32 51.29
CA LYS A 4 -27.88 10.84 50.01
C LYS A 4 -26.60 11.61 49.68
N LEU A 5 -25.65 10.99 48.97
CA LEU A 5 -24.58 11.53 48.10
C LEU A 5 -23.45 10.48 48.10
N ALA A 6 -22.85 10.03 47.01
CA ALA A 6 -22.94 10.38 45.60
C ALA A 6 -22.39 9.21 44.78
N ASN A 7 -22.84 9.12 43.53
CA ASN A 7 -22.37 8.22 42.49
C ASN A 7 -20.84 8.13 42.44
N VAL A 8 -20.29 6.92 42.50
CA VAL A 8 -18.94 6.64 41.99
C VAL A 8 -19.12 5.84 40.70
N PHE A 9 -19.18 6.58 39.59
CA PHE A 9 -19.09 6.05 38.23
C PHE A 9 -17.61 5.68 38.02
N VAL A 10 -17.24 4.43 38.28
CA VAL A 10 -15.88 3.93 38.01
C VAL A 10 -15.74 3.77 36.50
N VAL A 11 -15.30 4.85 35.84
CA VAL A 11 -14.84 4.85 34.46
C VAL A 11 -13.40 4.33 34.46
N ILE A 12 -13.21 3.05 34.15
CA ILE A 12 -11.89 2.50 33.83
C ILE A 12 -11.63 2.85 32.36
N VAL A 13 -11.02 4.02 32.14
CA VAL A 13 -10.30 4.33 30.90
C VAL A 13 -8.98 3.59 30.97
N MET A 14 -8.91 2.42 30.33
CA MET A 14 -7.65 1.72 30.07
C MET A 14 -7.00 2.36 28.83
N LEU A 15 -6.31 3.48 29.06
CA LEU A 15 -5.35 4.07 28.13
C LEU A 15 -4.13 3.16 28.10
N VAL A 16 -4.11 2.18 27.20
CA VAL A 16 -2.87 1.46 26.88
C VAL A 16 -2.21 2.20 25.72
N ALA A 17 -1.51 3.29 26.04
CA ALA A 17 -0.54 3.88 25.14
C ALA A 17 0.66 2.94 25.05
N VAL A 18 0.62 1.97 24.13
CA VAL A 18 1.76 1.09 23.85
C VAL A 18 2.74 1.85 22.94
N GLY A 19 3.77 2.40 23.57
CA GLY A 19 5.15 2.33 23.10
C GLY A 19 5.50 2.90 21.72
N CYS A 20 5.80 4.20 21.67
CA CYS A 20 6.74 4.75 20.69
C CYS A 20 8.15 4.28 21.09
N GLY A 21 8.58 3.12 20.57
CA GLY A 21 9.97 2.67 20.62
C GLY A 21 10.78 3.31 19.49
N GLU A 22 12.11 3.35 19.62
CA GLU A 22 13.08 3.97 18.67
C GLU A 22 13.03 3.49 17.19
N GLY A 23 12.06 2.67 16.79
CA GLY A 23 11.76 2.33 15.40
C GLY A 23 10.52 3.06 14.92
N GLY A 24 10.57 3.67 13.74
CA GLY A 24 9.41 4.35 13.16
C GLY A 24 8.19 3.41 13.03
N ALA A 25 7.02 4.00 12.85
CA ALA A 25 5.76 3.28 12.75
C ALA A 25 5.77 2.21 11.64
N VAL A 26 4.92 1.22 11.82
CA VAL A 26 4.69 0.15 10.86
C VAL A 26 3.28 0.29 10.32
N ILE A 27 3.13 0.17 9.00
CA ILE A 27 1.84 0.06 8.33
C ILE A 27 1.79 -1.28 7.61
N GLU A 28 0.72 -2.02 7.87
CA GLU A 28 0.40 -3.28 7.22
C GLU A 28 -0.98 -3.21 6.57
N GLY A 29 -1.25 -4.12 5.64
CA GLY A 29 -2.57 -4.22 5.05
C GLY A 29 -2.58 -5.15 3.86
N LYS A 30 -3.73 -5.19 3.19
CA LYS A 30 -3.97 -5.98 2.00
C LYS A 30 -4.39 -5.09 0.83
N VAL A 31 -3.81 -5.36 -0.34
CA VAL A 31 -4.20 -4.75 -1.61
C VAL A 31 -5.04 -5.75 -2.41
N ALA A 32 -6.26 -5.34 -2.74
CA ALA A 32 -7.20 -6.11 -3.54
C ALA A 32 -7.89 -5.21 -4.57
N LEU A 33 -8.47 -5.85 -5.58
CA LEU A 33 -9.43 -5.20 -6.48
C LEU A 33 -10.77 -5.02 -5.76
N GLU A 34 -11.62 -4.12 -6.24
CA GLU A 34 -12.95 -3.86 -5.66
C GLU A 34 -13.87 -5.10 -5.61
N ASP A 35 -13.59 -6.13 -6.41
CA ASP A 35 -14.29 -7.42 -6.36
C ASP A 35 -13.73 -8.40 -5.32
N GLY A 36 -12.74 -7.98 -4.53
CA GLY A 36 -12.07 -8.77 -3.50
C GLY A 36 -10.90 -9.62 -3.99
N THR A 37 -10.60 -9.62 -5.30
CA THR A 37 -9.45 -10.37 -5.85
C THR A 37 -8.14 -9.77 -5.33
N PRO A 38 -7.27 -10.54 -4.65
CA PRO A 38 -5.98 -10.00 -4.18
C PRO A 38 -5.08 -9.61 -5.35
N ILE A 39 -4.35 -8.50 -5.19
CA ILE A 39 -3.32 -8.10 -6.15
C ILE A 39 -2.02 -8.86 -5.80
N PRO A 40 -1.50 -9.73 -6.68
CA PRO A 40 -0.44 -10.66 -6.28
C PRO A 40 0.98 -10.06 -6.30
N ARG A 41 1.12 -8.79 -6.67
CA ARG A 41 2.41 -8.13 -6.88
C ARG A 41 2.26 -6.62 -6.98
N GLY A 42 3.38 -5.93 -6.80
CA GLY A 42 3.48 -4.50 -6.94
C GLY A 42 4.17 -3.89 -5.73
N VAL A 43 4.08 -2.58 -5.63
CA VAL A 43 4.67 -1.80 -4.55
C VAL A 43 3.68 -0.74 -4.11
N VAL A 44 3.43 -0.69 -2.81
CA VAL A 44 2.73 0.42 -2.16
C VAL A 44 3.76 1.49 -1.82
N TYR A 45 3.50 2.73 -2.22
CA TYR A 45 4.31 3.91 -1.93
C TYR A 45 3.56 4.85 -1.01
N LEU A 46 4.25 5.35 0.02
CA LEU A 46 3.80 6.46 0.86
C LEU A 46 4.69 7.66 0.53
N ASN A 47 4.09 8.79 0.14
CA ASN A 47 4.82 10.02 -0.16
C ASN A 47 4.29 11.19 0.67
N GLY A 48 5.16 11.80 1.48
CA GLY A 48 4.82 12.90 2.38
C GLY A 48 6.01 13.79 2.65
N THR A 49 5.80 14.89 3.38
CA THR A 49 6.86 15.86 3.70
C THR A 49 7.96 15.27 4.58
N ALA A 50 7.63 14.28 5.41
CA ALA A 50 8.56 13.57 6.27
C ALA A 50 9.37 12.47 5.54
N GLY A 51 9.09 12.20 4.26
CA GLY A 51 9.85 11.25 3.45
C GLY A 51 9.00 10.41 2.50
N SER A 52 9.66 9.44 1.86
CA SER A 52 9.00 8.45 1.01
C SER A 52 9.34 7.03 1.48
N PHE A 53 8.32 6.20 1.64
CA PHE A 53 8.43 4.84 2.14
C PHE A 53 7.73 3.89 1.18
N ARG A 54 8.12 2.61 1.17
CA ARG A 54 7.52 1.64 0.27
C ARG A 54 7.52 0.22 0.81
N GLY A 55 6.53 -0.56 0.40
CA GLY A 55 6.38 -1.97 0.76
C GLY A 55 6.04 -2.79 -0.47
N LYS A 56 6.64 -3.98 -0.57
CA LYS A 56 6.33 -4.92 -1.64
C LYS A 56 5.00 -5.61 -1.32
N ILE A 57 4.15 -5.75 -2.34
CA ILE A 57 2.94 -6.55 -2.28
C ILE A 57 3.31 -8.02 -2.52
N GLN A 58 2.85 -8.89 -1.62
CA GLN A 58 3.06 -10.32 -1.65
C GLN A 58 1.99 -11.03 -2.51
N PRO A 59 2.19 -12.31 -2.90
CA PRO A 59 1.25 -13.03 -3.76
C PRO A 59 -0.19 -13.13 -3.26
N ASP A 60 -0.41 -13.01 -1.94
CA ASP A 60 -1.72 -13.02 -1.30
C ASP A 60 -2.35 -11.62 -1.17
N GLY A 61 -1.66 -10.58 -1.66
CA GLY A 61 -2.07 -9.18 -1.57
C GLY A 61 -1.57 -8.46 -0.32
N THR A 62 -0.93 -9.14 0.63
CA THR A 62 -0.43 -8.48 1.85
C THR A 62 0.78 -7.60 1.56
N TYR A 63 0.96 -6.55 2.36
CA TYR A 63 2.15 -5.70 2.34
C TYR A 63 2.49 -5.20 3.75
N ARG A 64 3.75 -4.83 3.95
CA ARG A 64 4.27 -4.25 5.19
C ARG A 64 5.30 -3.17 4.87
N ILE A 65 5.19 -2.03 5.55
CA ILE A 65 6.11 -0.90 5.46
C ILE A 65 6.53 -0.54 6.89
N GLU A 66 7.83 -0.46 7.14
CA GLU A 66 8.38 -0.24 8.48
C GLU A 66 9.20 1.05 8.55
N ASN A 67 9.48 1.49 9.77
CA ASN A 67 10.31 2.67 10.06
C ASN A 67 9.75 3.95 9.45
N ILE A 68 8.43 4.10 9.41
CA ILE A 68 7.76 5.26 8.85
C ILE A 68 7.74 6.37 9.91
N ALA A 69 8.12 7.58 9.51
CA ALA A 69 7.99 8.74 10.38
C ALA A 69 6.52 9.14 10.56
N ASP A 70 6.20 9.78 11.67
CA ASP A 70 4.86 10.32 11.89
C ASP A 70 4.55 11.41 10.84
N GLY A 71 3.34 11.38 10.29
CA GLY A 71 2.92 12.36 9.28
C GLY A 71 1.79 11.88 8.40
N SER A 72 1.37 12.76 7.49
CA SER A 72 0.37 12.45 6.46
C SER A 72 1.05 12.14 5.13
N TYR A 73 0.59 11.07 4.49
CA TYR A 73 1.15 10.55 3.25
C TYR A 73 0.07 10.39 2.19
N GLN A 74 0.40 10.71 0.94
CA GLN A 74 -0.33 10.26 -0.23
C GLN A 74 0.13 8.85 -0.59
N VAL A 75 -0.80 8.02 -1.06
CA VAL A 75 -0.54 6.61 -1.33
C VAL A 75 -0.61 6.33 -2.82
N ALA A 76 0.34 5.56 -3.35
CA ALA A 76 0.27 5.05 -4.73
C ALA A 76 0.59 3.56 -4.77
N VAL A 77 0.03 2.86 -5.75
CA VAL A 77 0.33 1.46 -6.04
C VAL A 77 0.86 1.36 -7.46
N THR A 78 2.06 0.81 -7.61
CA THR A 78 2.69 0.60 -8.92
C THR A 78 3.09 -0.85 -9.12
N GLY A 79 3.26 -1.26 -10.38
CA GLY A 79 3.66 -2.63 -10.70
C GLY A 79 2.62 -3.71 -10.36
N ALA A 80 1.35 -3.31 -10.17
CA ALA A 80 0.21 -4.22 -10.06
C ALA A 80 -0.13 -4.76 -11.45
N LEU A 81 0.54 -5.85 -11.85
CA LEU A 81 0.49 -6.41 -13.19
C LEU A 81 -0.15 -7.81 -13.21
N ASP A 82 -0.78 -8.18 -14.32
CA ASP A 82 -1.42 -9.49 -14.53
C ASP A 82 -0.43 -10.64 -14.79
N GLY A 83 0.86 -10.33 -14.90
CA GLY A 83 1.93 -11.29 -15.15
C GLY A 83 3.32 -10.76 -14.75
N GLU A 84 4.34 -11.62 -14.92
CA GLU A 84 5.73 -11.22 -14.76
C GLU A 84 6.16 -10.28 -15.88
N PRO A 85 6.91 -9.20 -15.58
CA PRO A 85 7.56 -8.43 -16.62
C PRO A 85 8.52 -9.34 -17.36
N VAL A 86 8.20 -9.61 -18.62
CA VAL A 86 9.10 -10.30 -19.55
C VAL A 86 10.17 -9.31 -19.96
N ALA A 87 11.44 -9.66 -19.70
CA ALA A 87 12.54 -8.92 -20.28
C ALA A 87 12.46 -9.05 -21.80
N GLU A 88 12.41 -7.92 -22.51
CA GLU A 88 12.44 -7.91 -23.97
C GLU A 88 13.87 -8.28 -24.38
N GLU A 89 14.07 -9.55 -24.74
CA GLU A 89 15.35 -9.99 -25.28
C GLU A 89 15.52 -9.39 -26.68
N MET A 90 16.57 -8.57 -26.86
CA MET A 90 17.01 -8.14 -28.18
C MET A 90 17.50 -9.37 -28.94
N GLN A 91 16.68 -9.83 -29.87
CA GLN A 91 17.05 -10.87 -30.81
C GLN A 91 17.67 -10.21 -32.04
N TYR A 92 18.61 -10.88 -32.68
CA TYR A 92 19.19 -10.43 -33.95
C TYR A 92 18.97 -11.50 -35.01
N ASP A 93 18.67 -11.10 -36.23
CA ASP A 93 18.59 -12.03 -37.35
C ASP A 93 20.00 -12.49 -37.77
N LYS A 94 20.08 -13.42 -38.73
CA LYS A 94 21.36 -13.92 -39.26
C LYS A 94 22.20 -12.83 -39.94
N ALA A 95 21.61 -11.69 -40.28
CA ALA A 95 22.26 -10.53 -40.88
C ALA A 95 22.66 -9.47 -39.83
N GLY A 96 22.37 -9.70 -38.54
CA GLY A 96 22.68 -8.79 -37.45
C GLY A 96 21.68 -7.64 -37.27
N ASN A 97 20.50 -7.70 -37.90
CA ASN A 97 19.45 -6.72 -37.68
C ASN A 97 18.64 -7.08 -36.43
N PRO A 98 18.25 -6.08 -35.60
CA PRO A 98 17.41 -6.35 -34.44
C PRO A 98 16.04 -6.91 -34.89
N ILE A 99 15.71 -8.10 -34.41
CA ILE A 99 14.37 -8.66 -34.45
C ILE A 99 13.68 -8.16 -33.19
N GLN A 100 12.66 -7.31 -33.38
CA GLN A 100 11.81 -6.89 -32.28
C GLN A 100 10.99 -8.10 -31.82
N SER A 101 11.40 -8.71 -30.71
CA SER A 101 10.59 -9.74 -30.06
C SER A 101 9.39 -9.03 -29.44
N LYS A 102 8.22 -9.17 -30.07
CA LYS A 102 6.96 -8.58 -29.56
C LYS A 102 6.46 -9.38 -28.35
N ALA A 103 7.29 -9.47 -27.31
CA ALA A 103 6.87 -10.03 -26.04
C ALA A 103 5.72 -9.16 -25.53
N SER A 104 4.55 -9.75 -25.31
CA SER A 104 3.40 -8.99 -24.80
C SER A 104 3.73 -8.56 -23.39
N GLN A 105 3.89 -7.25 -23.17
CA GLN A 105 4.12 -6.75 -21.83
C GLN A 105 2.88 -7.05 -20.96
N PRO A 106 3.08 -7.44 -19.69
CA PRO A 106 1.97 -7.67 -18.78
C PRO A 106 1.16 -6.38 -18.60
N LYS A 107 -0.16 -6.52 -18.47
CA LYS A 107 -1.08 -5.40 -18.35
C LYS A 107 -1.21 -4.98 -16.89
N SER A 108 -1.50 -3.69 -16.69
CA SER A 108 -1.90 -3.20 -15.37
C SER A 108 -3.22 -3.86 -14.96
N LEU A 109 -3.28 -4.30 -13.69
CA LEU A 109 -4.51 -4.79 -13.06
C LEU A 109 -5.40 -3.64 -12.57
N ILE A 110 -4.82 -2.48 -12.30
CA ILE A 110 -5.49 -1.34 -11.65
C ILE A 110 -5.58 -0.13 -12.57
N ASP A 111 -6.59 0.71 -12.32
CA ASP A 111 -6.73 2.01 -12.98
C ASP A 111 -5.46 2.85 -12.77
N SER A 112 -4.98 3.50 -13.83
CA SER A 112 -3.70 4.21 -13.83
C SER A 112 -3.64 5.36 -12.82
N LYS A 113 -4.80 5.90 -12.38
CA LYS A 113 -4.86 6.93 -11.34
C LYS A 113 -4.17 6.50 -10.05
N TYR A 114 -4.20 5.20 -9.70
CA TYR A 114 -3.58 4.70 -8.48
C TYR A 114 -2.06 4.62 -8.55
N SER A 115 -1.45 4.74 -9.74
CA SER A 115 0.00 4.68 -9.92
C SER A 115 0.71 6.02 -9.71
N SER A 116 -0.02 7.08 -9.39
CA SER A 116 0.50 8.43 -9.17
C SER A 116 -0.03 8.97 -7.84
N PRO A 117 0.84 9.34 -6.87
CA PRO A 117 0.39 9.87 -5.58
C PRO A 117 -0.65 11.00 -5.67
N PRO A 118 -0.47 12.06 -6.50
CA PRO A 118 -1.44 13.16 -6.58
C PRO A 118 -2.78 12.75 -7.21
N ASP A 119 -2.80 11.71 -8.05
CA ASP A 119 -4.00 11.31 -8.81
C ASP A 119 -4.76 10.15 -8.15
N SER A 120 -4.12 9.47 -7.19
CA SER A 120 -4.66 8.29 -6.51
C SER A 120 -5.93 8.59 -5.72
N GLY A 121 -6.02 9.78 -5.12
CA GLY A 121 -7.02 10.14 -4.12
C GLY A 121 -6.86 9.36 -2.79
N LEU A 122 -5.77 8.61 -2.61
CA LEU A 122 -5.53 7.77 -1.44
C LEU A 122 -4.59 8.49 -0.46
N SER A 123 -4.92 8.48 0.84
CA SER A 123 -4.09 9.06 1.89
C SER A 123 -4.17 8.27 3.19
N ILE A 124 -3.11 8.36 3.98
CA ILE A 124 -3.00 7.78 5.32
C ILE A 124 -2.28 8.75 6.26
N THR A 125 -2.62 8.72 7.54
CA THR A 125 -1.89 9.38 8.62
C THR A 125 -1.17 8.33 9.47
N VAL A 126 0.10 8.59 9.76
CA VAL A 126 1.01 7.74 10.53
C VAL A 126 1.37 8.45 11.85
N PRO A 127 1.39 7.75 13.00
CA PRO A 127 1.07 6.32 13.15
C PRO A 127 -0.42 6.06 12.92
N GLY A 128 -0.71 4.85 12.42
CA GLY A 128 -2.05 4.34 12.17
C GLY A 128 -2.05 2.82 12.28
N ASP A 129 -3.24 2.23 12.29
CA ASP A 129 -3.41 0.77 12.28
C ASP A 129 -3.28 0.21 10.85
N ASP A 130 -3.88 -0.96 10.59
CA ASP A 130 -3.96 -1.60 9.28
C ASP A 130 -4.61 -0.69 8.23
N PHE A 131 -4.07 -0.73 7.01
CA PHE A 131 -4.54 0.07 5.88
C PHE A 131 -4.79 -0.81 4.65
N ASP A 132 -6.02 -1.27 4.51
CA ASP A 132 -6.44 -2.06 3.34
C ASP A 132 -6.75 -1.16 2.14
N LEU A 133 -6.37 -1.63 0.96
CA LEU A 133 -6.55 -0.95 -0.31
C LEU A 133 -7.47 -1.76 -1.22
N SER A 134 -8.64 -1.19 -1.54
CA SER A 134 -9.58 -1.72 -2.53
C SER A 134 -9.53 -0.86 -3.79
N LEU A 135 -8.96 -1.38 -4.87
CA LEU A 135 -8.61 -0.62 -6.06
C LEU A 135 -9.51 -0.99 -7.26
N ALA A 136 -9.93 0.02 -8.00
CA ALA A 136 -10.65 -0.19 -9.25
C ALA A 136 -9.73 -0.82 -10.31
N LYS A 137 -10.28 -1.78 -11.07
CA LYS A 137 -9.57 -2.43 -12.18
C LYS A 137 -9.19 -1.44 -13.28
N ALA A 138 -8.12 -1.76 -14.01
CA ALA A 138 -7.80 -1.07 -15.25
C ALA A 138 -8.98 -1.14 -16.24
N LYS A 139 -9.19 -0.05 -17.00
CA LYS A 139 -10.20 0.03 -18.06
C LYS A 139 -9.73 -0.65 -19.34
#